data_AF-A0A9N8F087-F1
#
_entry.id   AF-A0A9N8F087-F1
#
_cell.length_a   1.000
_cell.length_b   1.000
_cell.length_c   1.000
_cell.angle_alpha   90.00
_cell.angle_beta   90.00
_cell.angle_gamma   90.00
#
_symmetry.space_group_name_H-M   'P 1'
#
loop_
_entity.id
_entity.type
_entity.pdbx_description
1 polymer ?
#
loop_
_entity_poly.entity_id
_entity_poly.type
_entity_poly.pdbx_seq_one_letter_code
_entity_poly.pdbx_strand_id
1 'polypeptide(L)'
;MPKHQPSPNDGEGNQLKHRRDLCESTASEKLESIIFQSIQCNRLCDEDAEQVVAICEEHPSLVTSRFHNRITPLAFLIIGGARLKVIKSFCEKFPQATKLKWSPSTTWTAAGLPLQTACRIGDLLASGIIPFLAETSPEAVNVDSIVSLCRNNRPLVDIVALVDAVVQCGGLQSQQDQEHVLNSAFESSNYQYTRQDILNYLIPNCPKLSKFPVYGLSYHFASHLDHCRTMARLLPQLVKLDVNINWKLHGEFSWQTFTEALQGSRQLETLSLELWSRKCQESHYTLSRPVPLWVWNPLYAAIGSIPTLKTLYLARVLGMADSVGGIAITKTVVKVLGRNRLESLTLNGFRADLDIIFVALKQSVHLQHIDIKGCVEQNHRQEILNHVKAENATLTRIRGDLLGPTKLTQLAPGVDRMEPIDEVGVQINYYCGLNKLGRGLARDAATSAEVLVGLLKEAMRGDWNASWAPKKLGNVFGLLRENPSIWCKN
;
A
#
# COMPACT_ATOMS: atom_id res chain seq x y z
N MET A 1 -59.19 49.69 30.43
CA MET A 1 -57.89 48.99 30.47
C MET A 1 -57.98 47.86 31.48
N PRO A 2 -58.02 46.58 31.09
CA PRO A 2 -57.96 45.48 32.05
C PRO A 2 -56.50 45.18 32.39
N LYS A 3 -56.21 45.10 33.70
CA LYS A 3 -54.92 44.69 34.26
C LYS A 3 -54.80 43.18 34.16
N HIS A 4 -53.79 42.69 33.44
CA HIS A 4 -53.36 41.29 33.54
C HIS A 4 -52.71 41.07 34.91
N GLN A 5 -53.27 40.14 35.70
CA GLN A 5 -52.59 39.56 36.86
C GLN A 5 -51.52 38.56 36.36
N PRO A 6 -50.31 38.54 36.96
CA PRO A 6 -49.31 37.50 36.68
C PRO A 6 -49.77 36.18 37.28
N SER A 7 -49.62 35.10 36.52
CA SER A 7 -49.88 33.74 36.97
C SER A 7 -48.87 33.34 38.07
N PRO A 8 -49.27 32.73 39.21
CA PRO A 8 -48.36 32.47 40.34
C PRO A 8 -47.38 31.30 40.12
N ASN A 9 -47.38 30.63 38.97
CA ASN A 9 -46.67 29.37 38.76
C ASN A 9 -45.30 29.48 38.07
N ASP A 10 -44.84 30.67 37.68
CA ASP A 10 -43.56 30.83 36.95
C ASP A 10 -42.31 30.95 37.87
N GLY A 11 -42.52 31.05 39.19
CA GLY A 11 -41.43 31.25 40.17
C GLY A 11 -40.75 29.95 40.64
N GLU A 12 -41.52 28.89 40.90
CA GLU A 12 -40.98 27.62 41.42
C GLU A 12 -40.22 26.83 40.34
N GLY A 13 -40.68 26.88 39.08
CA GLY A 13 -40.01 26.24 37.96
C GLY A 13 -38.60 26.79 37.70
N ASN A 14 -38.40 28.11 37.85
CA ASN A 14 -37.11 28.75 37.66
C ASN A 14 -36.14 28.52 38.83
N GLN A 15 -36.62 28.42 40.08
CA GLN A 15 -35.77 28.09 41.22
C GLN A 15 -35.34 26.62 41.25
N LEU A 16 -36.23 25.70 40.87
CA LEU A 16 -35.90 24.27 40.73
C LEU A 16 -34.93 24.03 39.58
N LYS A 17 -35.08 24.75 38.46
CA LYS A 17 -34.13 24.71 37.35
C LYS A 17 -32.76 25.25 37.76
N HIS A 18 -32.71 26.42 38.41
CA HIS A 18 -31.44 27.00 38.87
C HIS A 18 -30.72 26.12 39.90
N ARG A 19 -31.45 25.45 40.81
CA ARG A 19 -30.85 24.48 41.75
C ARG A 19 -30.34 23.23 41.06
N ARG A 20 -31.05 22.71 40.05
CA ARG A 20 -30.58 21.57 39.23
C ARG A 20 -29.31 21.94 38.46
N ASP A 21 -29.29 23.11 37.84
CA ASP A 21 -28.13 23.60 37.08
C ASP A 21 -26.89 23.79 38.00
N LEU A 22 -27.08 24.25 39.25
CA LEU A 22 -25.99 24.38 40.24
C LEU A 22 -25.46 23.01 40.72
N CYS A 23 -26.35 22.05 40.97
CA CYS A 23 -25.97 20.69 41.37
C CYS A 23 -25.25 19.95 40.24
N GLU A 24 -25.72 20.07 38.99
CA GLU A 24 -25.02 19.50 37.82
C GLU A 24 -23.64 20.13 37.60
N SER A 25 -23.48 21.45 37.82
CA SER A 25 -22.18 22.13 37.77
C SER A 25 -21.21 21.55 38.81
N THR A 26 -21.67 21.34 40.04
CA THR A 26 -20.83 20.81 41.14
C THR A 26 -20.43 19.35 40.88
N ALA A 27 -21.35 18.54 40.36
CA ALA A 27 -21.08 17.14 39.98
C ALA A 27 -20.12 17.04 38.80
N SER A 28 -20.27 17.93 37.80
CA SER A 28 -19.34 18.06 36.68
C SER A 28 -17.93 18.41 37.15
N GLU A 29 -17.77 19.41 38.02
CA GLU A 29 -16.47 19.80 38.58
C GLU A 29 -15.80 18.66 39.37
N LYS A 30 -16.59 17.91 40.17
CA LYS A 30 -16.10 16.75 40.92
C LYS A 30 -15.62 15.64 39.98
N LEU A 31 -16.38 15.35 38.93
CA LEU A 31 -16.00 14.37 37.91
C LEU A 31 -14.74 14.81 37.15
N GLU A 32 -14.62 16.09 36.80
CA GLU A 32 -13.41 16.63 36.17
C GLU A 32 -12.19 16.54 37.09
N SER A 33 -12.36 16.80 38.39
CA SER A 33 -11.29 16.64 39.38
C SER A 33 -10.80 15.20 39.46
N ILE A 34 -11.70 14.21 39.52
CA ILE A 34 -11.34 12.78 39.51
C ILE A 34 -10.60 12.45 38.22
N ILE A 35 -11.14 12.87 37.06
CA ILE A 35 -10.52 12.62 35.76
C ILE A 35 -9.10 13.19 35.70
N PHE A 36 -8.92 14.43 36.14
CA PHE A 36 -7.64 15.12 36.13
C PHE A 36 -6.62 14.45 37.05
N GLN A 37 -7.02 14.09 38.27
CA GLN A 37 -6.16 13.42 39.24
C GLN A 37 -5.72 12.03 38.77
N SER A 38 -6.64 11.20 38.24
CA SER A 38 -6.28 9.86 37.77
C SER A 38 -5.41 9.90 36.51
N ILE A 39 -5.60 10.89 35.62
CA ILE A 39 -4.69 11.12 34.47
C ILE A 39 -3.28 11.47 34.96
N GLN A 40 -3.14 12.36 35.96
CA GLN A 40 -1.83 12.68 36.53
C GLN A 40 -1.14 11.47 37.16
N CYS A 41 -1.92 10.58 37.77
CA CYS A 41 -1.42 9.37 38.42
C CYS A 41 -1.19 8.19 37.45
N ASN A 42 -1.56 8.31 36.16
CA ASN A 42 -1.53 7.24 35.16
C ASN A 42 -2.20 5.92 35.60
N ARG A 43 -3.14 5.98 36.55
CA ARG A 43 -3.84 4.81 37.09
C ARG A 43 -5.15 5.22 37.72
N LEU A 44 -6.22 4.50 37.40
CA LEU A 44 -7.51 4.60 38.09
C LEU A 44 -7.58 3.49 39.16
N CYS A 45 -7.85 3.84 40.42
CA CYS A 45 -8.14 2.86 41.44
C CYS A 45 -9.62 2.41 41.36
N ASP A 46 -9.95 1.28 41.98
CA ASP A 46 -11.33 0.78 41.95
C ASP A 46 -12.31 1.76 42.64
N GLU A 47 -11.86 2.46 43.68
CA GLU A 47 -12.66 3.47 44.40
C GLU A 47 -13.01 4.67 43.50
N ASP A 48 -12.05 5.19 42.73
CA ASP A 48 -12.29 6.29 41.78
C ASP A 48 -13.24 5.85 40.66
N ALA A 49 -13.10 4.61 40.18
CA ALA A 49 -13.98 4.05 39.17
C ALA A 49 -15.43 3.91 39.68
N GLU A 50 -15.62 3.47 40.92
CA GLU A 50 -16.93 3.40 41.57
C GLU A 50 -17.52 4.78 41.84
N GLN A 51 -16.70 5.77 42.20
CA GLN A 51 -17.16 7.15 42.37
C GLN A 51 -17.65 7.75 41.04
N VAL A 52 -16.99 7.48 39.92
CA VAL A 52 -17.46 7.91 38.59
C VAL A 52 -18.82 7.30 38.27
N VAL A 53 -19.02 6.01 38.58
CA VAL A 53 -20.32 5.33 38.40
C VAL A 53 -21.40 6.01 39.24
N ALA A 54 -21.13 6.24 40.53
CA ALA A 54 -22.08 6.86 41.46
C ALA A 54 -22.47 8.28 41.03
N ILE A 55 -21.50 9.11 40.62
CA ILE A 55 -21.77 10.47 40.11
C ILE A 55 -22.67 10.42 38.87
N CYS A 56 -22.44 9.47 37.96
CA CYS A 56 -23.29 9.30 36.77
C CYS A 56 -24.69 8.77 37.10
N GLU A 57 -24.87 8.01 38.18
CA GLU A 57 -26.18 7.57 38.66
C GLU A 57 -26.99 8.72 39.24
N GLU A 58 -26.35 9.61 40.00
CA GLU A 58 -26.97 10.83 40.52
C GLU A 58 -27.27 11.84 39.40
N HIS A 59 -26.44 11.86 38.35
CA HIS A 59 -26.54 12.80 37.24
C HIS A 59 -26.42 12.13 35.85
N PRO A 60 -27.47 11.45 35.34
CA PRO A 60 -27.42 10.71 34.07
C PRO A 60 -27.11 11.56 32.82
N SER A 61 -27.35 12.87 32.88
CA SER A 61 -26.97 13.84 31.82
C SER A 61 -25.46 13.87 31.58
N LEU A 62 -24.65 13.57 32.60
CA LEU A 62 -23.20 13.56 32.53
C LEU A 62 -22.64 12.37 31.73
N VAL A 63 -23.39 11.27 31.61
CA VAL A 63 -22.97 10.03 30.91
C VAL A 63 -22.53 10.28 29.46
N THR A 64 -23.24 11.17 28.77
CA THR A 64 -22.95 11.53 27.37
C THR A 64 -22.20 12.85 27.25
N SER A 65 -22.03 13.55 28.37
CA SER A 65 -21.27 14.79 28.45
C SER A 65 -19.79 14.51 28.26
N ARG A 66 -19.09 15.48 27.67
CA ARG A 66 -17.67 15.40 27.39
C ARG A 66 -16.93 16.31 28.34
N PHE A 67 -16.03 15.74 29.11
CA PHE A 67 -15.19 16.42 30.09
C PHE A 67 -13.79 16.61 29.51
N HIS A 68 -12.96 17.47 30.14
CA HIS A 68 -11.54 17.69 29.88
C HIS A 68 -10.90 16.87 28.74
N ASN A 69 -10.42 17.51 27.67
CA ASN A 69 -9.96 16.87 26.42
C ASN A 69 -11.03 16.07 25.65
N ARG A 70 -12.31 16.32 25.92
CA ARG A 70 -13.48 15.77 25.20
C ARG A 70 -13.69 14.27 25.43
N ILE A 71 -13.34 13.78 26.62
CA ILE A 71 -13.45 12.38 27.06
C ILE A 71 -14.81 12.16 27.74
N THR A 72 -15.49 11.07 27.40
CA THR A 72 -16.73 10.65 28.07
C THR A 72 -16.42 9.85 29.33
N PRO A 73 -17.31 9.76 30.32
CA PRO A 73 -17.09 8.95 31.52
C PRO A 73 -16.68 7.51 31.19
N LEU A 74 -17.36 6.87 30.23
CA LEU A 74 -17.00 5.52 29.79
C LEU A 74 -15.61 5.46 29.14
N ALA A 75 -15.27 6.41 28.27
CA ALA A 75 -13.93 6.47 27.68
C ALA A 75 -12.84 6.69 28.75
N PHE A 76 -13.13 7.51 29.77
CA PHE A 76 -12.22 7.72 30.90
C PHE A 76 -12.01 6.43 31.69
N LEU A 77 -13.07 5.70 32.04
CA LEU A 77 -12.94 4.40 32.72
C LEU A 77 -12.07 3.42 31.93
N ILE A 78 -12.20 3.41 30.60
CA ILE A 78 -11.38 2.58 29.71
C ILE A 78 -9.91 3.05 29.73
N ILE A 79 -9.64 4.35 29.58
CA ILE A 79 -8.29 4.95 29.64
C ILE A 79 -7.62 4.67 30.99
N GLY A 80 -8.39 4.78 32.07
CA GLY A 80 -7.93 4.55 33.43
C GLY A 80 -7.62 3.09 33.75
N GLY A 81 -7.96 2.15 32.87
CA GLY A 81 -7.76 0.71 33.08
C GLY A 81 -8.76 0.08 34.04
N ALA A 82 -10.00 0.60 34.09
CA ALA A 82 -11.06 0.01 34.92
C ALA A 82 -11.30 -1.46 34.56
N ARG A 83 -11.65 -2.27 35.58
CA ARG A 83 -11.92 -3.70 35.39
C ARG A 83 -13.15 -3.92 34.52
N LEU A 84 -13.16 -5.03 33.76
CA LEU A 84 -14.30 -5.42 32.92
C LEU A 84 -15.64 -5.43 33.66
N LYS A 85 -15.67 -5.87 34.94
CA LYS A 85 -16.89 -5.88 35.76
C LYS A 85 -17.48 -4.48 35.95
N VAL A 86 -16.62 -3.47 36.16
CA VAL A 86 -17.04 -2.08 36.32
C VAL A 86 -17.57 -1.52 35.01
N ILE A 87 -16.86 -1.77 33.91
CA ILE A 87 -17.30 -1.37 32.56
C ILE A 87 -18.65 -2.00 32.19
N LYS A 88 -18.84 -3.31 32.43
CA LYS A 88 -20.12 -4.00 32.20
C LYS A 88 -21.24 -3.38 33.01
N SER A 89 -21.03 -3.19 34.31
CA SER A 89 -22.03 -2.57 35.19
C SER A 89 -22.38 -1.14 34.75
N PHE A 90 -21.39 -0.35 34.32
CA PHE A 90 -21.63 0.99 33.80
C PHE A 90 -22.49 0.96 32.52
N CYS A 91 -22.18 0.08 31.56
CA CYS A 91 -22.93 -0.04 30.31
C CYS A 91 -24.35 -0.61 30.51
N GLU A 92 -24.55 -1.51 31.47
CA GLU A 92 -25.88 -2.03 31.84
C GLU A 92 -26.76 -0.92 32.42
N LYS A 93 -26.20 -0.06 33.27
CA LYS A 93 -26.89 1.10 33.85
C LYS A 93 -27.11 2.22 32.82
N PHE A 94 -26.18 2.38 31.88
CA PHE A 94 -26.18 3.47 30.90
C PHE A 94 -25.95 3.00 29.45
N PRO A 95 -26.93 2.33 28.81
CA PRO A 95 -26.77 1.78 27.46
C PRO A 95 -26.45 2.83 26.38
N GLN A 96 -26.83 4.09 26.60
CA GLN A 96 -26.53 5.20 25.70
C GLN A 96 -25.03 5.54 25.64
N ALA A 97 -24.24 5.15 26.65
CA ALA A 97 -22.81 5.43 26.71
C ALA A 97 -22.03 4.69 25.61
N THR A 98 -22.45 3.48 25.24
CA THR A 98 -21.79 2.67 24.20
C THR A 98 -22.21 3.08 22.78
N LYS A 99 -23.39 3.70 22.64
CA LYS A 99 -24.00 4.09 21.35
C LYS A 99 -23.61 5.47 20.84
N LEU A 100 -22.63 6.12 21.47
CA LEU A 100 -22.16 7.43 21.02
C LEU A 100 -21.59 7.30 19.60
N LYS A 101 -22.21 8.01 18.65
CA LYS A 101 -21.84 7.94 17.22
C LYS A 101 -20.72 8.92 16.89
N TRP A 102 -19.91 8.52 15.91
CA TRP A 102 -18.99 9.41 15.22
C TRP A 102 -19.78 10.41 14.36
N SER A 103 -19.50 11.71 14.49
CA SER A 103 -20.07 12.76 13.63
C SER A 103 -19.02 13.24 12.62
N PRO A 104 -19.27 13.14 11.30
CA PRO A 104 -18.30 13.52 10.27
C PRO A 104 -18.00 15.01 10.18
N SER A 105 -18.84 15.89 10.73
CA SER A 105 -18.72 17.35 10.61
C SER A 105 -17.62 17.98 11.48
N THR A 106 -16.89 17.14 12.21
CA THR A 106 -15.93 17.55 13.22
C THR A 106 -14.60 16.84 12.93
N THR A 107 -13.58 17.59 12.49
CA THR A 107 -12.15 17.23 12.27
C THR A 107 -11.41 16.65 13.51
N TRP A 108 -12.04 15.79 14.30
CA TRP A 108 -11.63 15.55 15.68
C TRP A 108 -10.85 14.24 15.80
N THR A 109 -9.78 14.26 16.59
CA THR A 109 -9.06 13.08 17.04
C THR A 109 -10.06 12.11 17.71
N ALA A 110 -10.11 10.84 17.28
CA ALA A 110 -11.07 9.83 17.74
C ALA A 110 -10.97 9.40 19.23
N ALA A 111 -10.50 10.27 20.12
CA ALA A 111 -10.25 10.03 21.54
C ALA A 111 -11.50 10.10 22.45
N GLY A 112 -12.70 10.17 21.87
CA GLY A 112 -13.95 10.37 22.63
C GLY A 112 -14.99 9.26 22.53
N LEU A 113 -14.74 8.21 21.72
CA LEU A 113 -15.68 7.11 21.55
C LEU A 113 -15.15 5.85 22.26
N PRO A 114 -15.96 5.18 23.10
CA PRO A 114 -15.49 4.09 23.96
C PRO A 114 -14.71 2.99 23.24
N LEU A 115 -15.22 2.51 22.10
CA LEU A 115 -14.58 1.44 21.35
C LEU A 115 -13.26 1.88 20.71
N GLN A 116 -13.24 3.06 20.07
CA GLN A 116 -12.02 3.61 19.45
C GLN A 116 -10.96 3.91 20.50
N THR A 117 -11.38 4.39 21.68
CA THR A 117 -10.52 4.58 22.84
C THR A 117 -9.93 3.24 23.28
N ALA A 118 -10.76 2.20 23.46
CA ALA A 118 -10.29 0.85 23.80
C ALA A 118 -9.30 0.30 22.75
N CYS A 119 -9.53 0.52 21.47
CA CYS A 119 -8.65 0.05 20.39
C CYS A 119 -7.30 0.77 20.34
N ARG A 120 -7.20 1.98 20.92
CA ARG A 120 -6.00 2.82 20.94
C ARG A 120 -5.16 2.63 22.21
N ILE A 121 -5.76 2.14 23.29
CA ILE A 121 -5.05 1.92 24.54
C ILE A 121 -4.25 0.62 24.45
N GLY A 122 -2.97 0.72 24.74
CA GLY A 122 -2.04 -0.42 24.81
C GLY A 122 -2.25 -1.23 26.09
N ASP A 123 -1.20 -1.38 26.87
CA ASP A 123 -1.10 -2.37 27.95
C ASP A 123 -2.07 -2.15 29.14
N LEU A 124 -2.66 -0.96 29.25
CA LEU A 124 -3.55 -0.60 30.36
C LEU A 124 -4.98 -1.14 30.20
N LEU A 125 -5.36 -1.64 29.02
CA LEU A 125 -6.72 -2.11 28.78
C LEU A 125 -6.94 -3.50 29.41
N ALA A 126 -7.94 -3.61 30.29
CA ALA A 126 -8.34 -4.90 30.84
C ALA A 126 -8.86 -5.86 29.74
N SER A 127 -8.51 -7.13 29.87
CA SER A 127 -8.91 -8.19 28.93
C SER A 127 -10.44 -8.29 28.82
N GLY A 128 -10.94 -8.52 27.61
CA GLY A 128 -12.37 -8.73 27.32
C GLY A 128 -13.19 -7.45 27.14
N ILE A 129 -12.62 -6.25 27.32
CA ILE A 129 -13.34 -4.98 27.08
C ILE A 129 -13.69 -4.82 25.60
N ILE A 130 -12.75 -5.06 24.68
CA ILE A 130 -13.01 -4.91 23.24
C ILE A 130 -14.09 -5.89 22.75
N PRO A 131 -14.02 -7.21 23.03
CA PRO A 131 -15.09 -8.14 22.69
C PRO A 131 -16.46 -7.69 23.22
N PHE A 132 -16.51 -7.26 24.49
CA PHE A 132 -17.75 -6.77 25.09
C PHE A 132 -18.32 -5.54 24.38
N LEU A 133 -17.48 -4.55 24.08
CA LEU A 133 -17.93 -3.32 23.40
C LEU A 133 -18.34 -3.60 21.94
N ALA A 134 -17.64 -4.50 21.24
CA ALA A 134 -17.99 -4.92 19.89
C ALA A 134 -19.34 -5.64 19.83
N GLU A 135 -19.63 -6.49 20.82
CA GLU A 135 -20.92 -7.18 20.96
C GLU A 135 -22.06 -6.22 21.34
N THR A 136 -21.79 -5.28 22.25
CA THR A 136 -22.82 -4.37 22.79
C THR A 136 -23.16 -3.23 21.83
N SER A 137 -22.25 -2.86 20.94
CA SER A 137 -22.45 -1.76 19.97
C SER A 137 -21.76 -2.07 18.64
N PRO A 138 -22.24 -3.08 17.90
CA PRO A 138 -21.64 -3.51 16.64
C PRO A 138 -21.64 -2.39 15.59
N GLU A 139 -22.59 -1.46 15.64
CA GLU A 139 -22.66 -0.29 14.76
C GLU A 139 -21.51 0.72 14.97
N ALA A 140 -20.80 0.66 16.10
CA ALA A 140 -19.64 1.50 16.37
C ALA A 140 -18.33 0.90 15.84
N VAL A 141 -18.36 -0.37 15.42
CA VAL A 141 -17.23 -1.14 14.90
C VAL A 141 -16.98 -0.72 13.45
N ASN A 142 -15.73 -0.37 13.14
CA ASN A 142 -15.32 0.04 11.80
C ASN A 142 -13.91 -0.47 11.46
N VAL A 143 -13.52 -0.27 10.21
CA VAL A 143 -12.22 -0.71 9.66
C VAL A 143 -11.05 -0.09 10.44
N ASP A 144 -11.15 1.19 10.82
CA ASP A 144 -10.10 1.89 11.58
C ASP A 144 -9.87 1.30 12.98
N SER A 145 -10.92 0.74 13.60
CA SER A 145 -10.81 0.03 14.87
C SER A 145 -9.96 -1.24 14.72
N ILE A 146 -10.18 -2.03 13.66
CA ILE A 146 -9.37 -3.22 13.35
C ILE A 146 -7.92 -2.81 13.10
N VAL A 147 -7.71 -1.80 12.26
CA VAL A 147 -6.38 -1.25 11.94
C VAL A 147 -5.63 -0.82 13.20
N SER A 148 -6.32 -0.14 14.12
CA SER A 148 -5.76 0.30 15.39
C SER A 148 -5.33 -0.89 16.24
N LEU A 149 -6.15 -1.96 16.34
CA LEU A 149 -5.77 -3.18 17.06
C LEU A 149 -4.55 -3.87 16.45
N CYS A 150 -4.52 -4.00 15.12
CA CYS A 150 -3.40 -4.60 14.41
C CYS A 150 -2.10 -3.85 14.70
N ARG A 151 -2.12 -2.50 14.65
CA ARG A 151 -0.96 -1.66 14.96
C ARG A 151 -0.52 -1.75 16.43
N ASN A 152 -1.48 -1.87 17.33
CA ASN A 152 -1.23 -1.96 18.77
C ASN A 152 -0.94 -3.40 19.26
N ASN A 153 -0.78 -4.38 18.35
CA ASN A 153 -0.47 -5.78 18.66
C ASN A 153 -1.39 -6.42 19.71
N ARG A 154 -2.69 -6.16 19.58
CA ARG A 154 -3.69 -6.64 20.54
C ARG A 154 -3.85 -8.17 20.45
N PRO A 155 -4.30 -8.83 21.54
CA PRO A 155 -4.58 -10.27 21.53
C PRO A 155 -5.51 -10.68 20.39
N LEU A 156 -5.31 -11.89 19.85
CA LEU A 156 -6.12 -12.42 18.75
C LEU A 156 -7.62 -12.36 19.04
N VAL A 157 -8.03 -12.61 20.29
CA VAL A 157 -9.45 -12.57 20.72
C VAL A 157 -10.09 -11.19 20.50
N ASP A 158 -9.35 -10.10 20.72
CA ASP A 158 -9.85 -8.73 20.50
C ASP A 158 -10.04 -8.47 18.98
N ILE A 159 -9.12 -8.98 18.16
CA ILE A 159 -9.13 -8.81 16.71
C ILE A 159 -10.24 -9.65 16.08
N VAL A 160 -10.40 -10.91 16.48
CA VAL A 160 -11.47 -11.80 16.02
C VAL A 160 -12.82 -11.17 16.31
N ALA A 161 -13.04 -10.70 17.55
CA ALA A 161 -14.30 -10.07 17.92
C ALA A 161 -14.64 -8.84 17.06
N LEU A 162 -13.66 -7.97 16.77
CA LEU A 162 -13.90 -6.82 15.88
C LEU A 162 -14.14 -7.23 14.44
N VAL A 163 -13.36 -8.15 13.90
CA VAL A 163 -13.51 -8.58 12.50
C VAL A 163 -14.86 -9.26 12.30
N ASP A 164 -15.27 -10.16 13.20
CA ASP A 164 -16.60 -10.78 13.17
C ASP A 164 -17.70 -9.72 13.21
N ALA A 165 -17.60 -8.73 14.11
CA ALA A 165 -18.57 -7.64 14.20
C ALA A 165 -18.59 -6.76 12.93
N VAL A 166 -17.43 -6.42 12.36
CA VAL A 166 -17.35 -5.66 11.10
C VAL A 166 -17.97 -6.45 9.95
N VAL A 167 -17.66 -7.74 9.81
CA VAL A 167 -18.20 -8.60 8.76
C VAL A 167 -19.72 -8.73 8.89
N GLN A 168 -20.23 -8.94 10.11
CA GLN A 168 -21.68 -9.01 10.38
C GLN A 168 -22.40 -7.70 10.03
N CYS A 169 -21.77 -6.55 10.26
CA CYS A 169 -22.31 -5.24 9.91
C CYS A 169 -22.19 -4.89 8.41
N GLY A 170 -21.76 -5.83 7.57
CA GLY A 170 -21.55 -5.59 6.14
C GLY A 170 -20.33 -4.72 5.84
N GLY A 171 -19.35 -4.68 6.75
CA GLY A 171 -18.04 -4.07 6.52
C GLY A 171 -17.07 -4.98 5.77
N LEU A 172 -15.83 -4.50 5.53
CA LEU A 172 -14.80 -5.18 4.72
C LEU A 172 -15.25 -5.55 3.30
N GLN A 173 -16.20 -4.81 2.72
CA GLN A 173 -16.76 -5.10 1.41
C GLN A 173 -15.96 -4.50 0.25
N SER A 174 -15.13 -3.50 0.51
CA SER A 174 -14.29 -2.87 -0.50
C SER A 174 -12.88 -3.46 -0.51
N GLN A 175 -12.25 -3.47 -1.68
CA GLN A 175 -10.85 -3.84 -1.81
C GLN A 175 -9.94 -2.93 -0.97
N GLN A 176 -10.26 -1.63 -0.90
CA GLN A 176 -9.49 -0.65 -0.13
C GLN A 176 -9.48 -0.95 1.38
N ASP A 177 -10.63 -1.35 1.94
CA ASP A 177 -10.72 -1.70 3.37
C ASP A 177 -9.92 -2.97 3.69
N GLN A 178 -10.02 -3.99 2.81
CA GLN A 178 -9.29 -5.25 2.95
C GLN A 178 -7.77 -5.03 2.84
N GLU A 179 -7.33 -4.21 1.88
CA GLU A 179 -5.93 -3.79 1.76
C GLU A 179 -5.46 -3.06 3.03
N HIS A 180 -6.27 -2.13 3.55
CA HIS A 180 -5.90 -1.33 4.71
C HIS A 180 -5.72 -2.17 5.99
N VAL A 181 -6.63 -3.11 6.24
CA VAL A 181 -6.56 -4.02 7.39
C VAL A 181 -5.38 -4.98 7.27
N LEU A 182 -5.20 -5.61 6.10
CA LEU A 182 -4.09 -6.53 5.90
C LEU A 182 -2.75 -5.80 5.98
N ASN A 183 -2.59 -4.62 5.38
CA ASN A 183 -1.35 -3.84 5.49
C ASN A 183 -1.03 -3.47 6.93
N SER A 184 -2.06 -3.11 7.72
CA SER A 184 -1.87 -2.80 9.14
C SER A 184 -1.45 -4.03 9.96
N ALA A 185 -1.98 -5.21 9.65
CA ALA A 185 -1.51 -6.47 10.22
C ALA A 185 -0.10 -6.86 9.71
N PHE A 186 0.29 -6.40 8.52
CA PHE A 186 1.62 -6.60 7.95
C PHE A 186 2.67 -5.59 8.48
N GLU A 187 2.27 -4.42 8.97
CA GLU A 187 3.19 -3.41 9.52
C GLU A 187 3.47 -3.61 11.02
N SER A 188 2.68 -4.42 11.72
CA SER A 188 2.81 -4.58 13.17
C SER A 188 4.18 -5.19 13.56
N SER A 189 4.91 -4.47 14.41
CA SER A 189 6.37 -4.61 14.53
C SER A 189 6.86 -5.52 15.66
N ASN A 190 6.02 -5.99 16.58
CA ASN A 190 6.54 -6.38 17.91
C ASN A 190 6.33 -7.83 18.37
N TYR A 191 5.47 -8.67 17.78
CA TYR A 191 5.32 -10.07 18.24
C TYR A 191 5.09 -11.08 17.10
N GLN A 192 5.97 -12.08 17.00
CA GLN A 192 5.96 -13.10 15.93
C GLN A 192 4.78 -14.07 16.03
N TYR A 193 4.44 -14.54 17.24
CA TYR A 193 3.46 -15.61 17.41
C TYR A 193 2.01 -15.18 17.20
N THR A 194 1.61 -13.99 17.68
CA THR A 194 0.24 -13.48 17.51
C THR A 194 -0.05 -13.02 16.08
N ARG A 195 0.97 -12.60 15.35
CA ARG A 195 0.82 -12.02 14.01
C ARG A 195 0.39 -13.05 12.97
N GLN A 196 0.94 -14.27 13.00
CA GLN A 196 0.55 -15.31 12.05
C GLN A 196 -0.89 -15.74 12.25
N ASP A 197 -1.37 -15.84 13.49
CA ASP A 197 -2.76 -16.20 13.78
C ASP A 197 -3.74 -15.12 13.32
N ILE A 198 -3.38 -13.85 13.54
CA ILE A 198 -4.15 -12.69 13.03
C ILE A 198 -4.26 -12.76 11.50
N LEU A 199 -3.14 -12.95 10.80
CA LEU A 199 -3.14 -13.06 9.34
C LEU A 199 -3.89 -14.30 8.84
N ASN A 200 -3.73 -15.44 9.52
CA ASN A 200 -4.44 -16.69 9.21
C ASN A 200 -5.95 -16.52 9.26
N TYR A 201 -6.42 -15.66 10.17
CA TYR A 201 -7.83 -15.36 10.35
C TYR A 201 -8.32 -14.21 9.43
N LEU A 202 -7.50 -13.19 9.17
CA LEU A 202 -7.88 -12.07 8.30
C LEU A 202 -7.96 -12.45 6.82
N ILE A 203 -7.06 -13.31 6.32
CA ILE A 203 -6.99 -13.65 4.88
C ILE A 203 -8.32 -14.22 4.34
N PRO A 204 -8.94 -15.25 4.97
CA PRO A 204 -10.23 -15.77 4.51
C PRO A 204 -11.36 -14.72 4.51
N ASN A 205 -11.26 -13.71 5.38
CA ASN A 205 -12.21 -12.61 5.48
C ASN A 205 -11.96 -11.48 4.47
N CYS A 206 -10.93 -11.62 3.61
CA CYS A 206 -10.58 -10.65 2.57
C CYS A 206 -10.63 -11.26 1.15
N PRO A 207 -11.79 -11.77 0.68
CA PRO A 207 -11.90 -12.49 -0.60
C PRO A 207 -11.86 -11.59 -1.84
N LYS A 208 -11.99 -10.27 -1.69
CA LYS A 208 -12.04 -9.31 -2.81
C LYS A 208 -10.68 -8.69 -3.11
N LEU A 209 -9.63 -9.18 -2.46
CA LEU A 209 -8.28 -8.67 -2.61
C LEU A 209 -7.68 -9.13 -3.95
N SER A 210 -7.82 -8.28 -4.97
CA SER A 210 -7.24 -8.53 -6.30
C SER A 210 -5.83 -7.93 -6.44
N LYS A 211 -5.50 -6.94 -5.61
CA LYS A 211 -4.19 -6.27 -5.58
C LYS A 211 -3.74 -6.21 -4.13
N PHE A 212 -2.45 -6.44 -3.90
CA PHE A 212 -1.90 -6.32 -2.56
C PHE A 212 -0.50 -5.72 -2.58
N PRO A 213 -0.36 -4.49 -2.05
CA PRO A 213 0.94 -3.89 -1.88
C PRO A 213 1.53 -4.18 -0.50
N VAL A 214 2.67 -4.84 -0.47
CA VAL A 214 3.42 -5.17 0.75
C VAL A 214 4.63 -4.24 0.82
N TYR A 215 4.55 -3.19 1.63
CA TYR A 215 5.65 -2.24 1.81
C TYR A 215 6.36 -2.42 3.15
N GLY A 216 7.64 -2.05 3.18
CA GLY A 216 8.34 -1.82 4.44
C GLY A 216 8.57 -3.07 5.29
N LEU A 217 8.62 -4.27 4.70
CA LEU A 217 9.00 -5.48 5.43
C LEU A 217 10.43 -5.32 5.94
N SER A 218 10.58 -4.90 7.21
CA SER A 218 11.85 -4.89 7.91
C SER A 218 12.05 -6.25 8.57
N TYR A 219 12.92 -7.08 7.99
CA TYR A 219 13.07 -8.45 8.50
C TYR A 219 13.79 -8.49 9.87
N HIS A 220 13.06 -8.89 10.90
CA HIS A 220 13.58 -9.63 12.04
C HIS A 220 13.39 -11.14 11.76
N PHE A 221 14.40 -11.95 12.05
CA PHE A 221 14.56 -13.32 11.52
C PHE A 221 13.30 -14.20 11.53
N ALA A 222 12.56 -14.27 12.63
CA ALA A 222 11.42 -15.18 12.74
C ALA A 222 10.08 -14.63 12.21
N SER A 223 9.96 -13.33 11.85
CA SER A 223 8.76 -12.84 11.16
C SER A 223 8.76 -13.13 9.66
N HIS A 224 9.91 -13.51 9.09
CA HIS A 224 10.10 -13.68 7.66
C HIS A 224 9.29 -14.86 7.06
N LEU A 225 9.42 -16.05 7.66
CA LEU A 225 8.76 -17.26 7.16
C LEU A 225 7.23 -17.10 7.15
N ASP A 226 6.72 -16.41 8.16
CA ASP A 226 5.31 -16.08 8.33
C ASP A 226 4.82 -15.10 7.25
N HIS A 227 5.62 -14.10 6.86
CA HIS A 227 5.30 -13.24 5.70
C HIS A 227 5.26 -14.04 4.41
N CYS A 228 6.24 -14.91 4.17
CA CYS A 228 6.25 -15.76 2.98
C CYS A 228 5.05 -16.71 2.91
N ARG A 229 4.69 -17.35 4.04
CA ARG A 229 3.49 -18.20 4.14
C ARG A 229 2.22 -17.40 3.91
N THR A 230 2.13 -16.20 4.47
CA THR A 230 0.96 -15.34 4.31
C THR A 230 0.81 -14.86 2.86
N MET A 231 1.89 -14.38 2.24
CA MET A 231 1.89 -14.02 0.82
C MET A 231 1.54 -15.24 -0.06
N ALA A 232 2.08 -16.42 0.25
CA ALA A 232 1.74 -17.66 -0.42
C ALA A 232 0.23 -18.00 -0.36
N ARG A 233 -0.44 -17.71 0.76
CA ARG A 233 -1.89 -17.88 0.91
C ARG A 233 -2.72 -16.86 0.13
N LEU A 234 -2.18 -15.65 -0.07
CA LEU A 234 -2.85 -14.60 -0.84
C LEU A 234 -2.69 -14.80 -2.36
N LEU A 235 -1.57 -15.37 -2.80
CA LEU A 235 -1.25 -15.52 -4.23
C LEU A 235 -2.34 -16.17 -5.10
N PRO A 236 -3.11 -17.19 -4.65
CA PRO A 236 -4.17 -17.77 -5.46
C PRO A 236 -5.30 -16.80 -5.82
N GLN A 237 -5.52 -15.74 -5.03
CA GLN A 237 -6.59 -14.75 -5.24
C GLN A 237 -6.10 -13.40 -5.79
N LEU A 238 -4.79 -13.21 -5.94
CA LEU A 238 -4.20 -11.95 -6.43
C LEU A 238 -4.04 -11.91 -7.96
N VAL A 239 -4.40 -10.76 -8.53
CA VAL A 239 -4.08 -10.35 -9.92
C VAL A 239 -2.81 -9.49 -9.94
N LYS A 240 -2.58 -8.70 -8.88
CA LYS A 240 -1.39 -7.86 -8.72
C LYS A 240 -0.76 -8.04 -7.34
N LEU A 241 0.55 -8.24 -7.33
CA LEU A 241 1.36 -8.28 -6.12
C LEU A 241 2.51 -7.29 -6.25
N ASP A 242 2.55 -6.31 -5.34
CA ASP A 242 3.70 -5.42 -5.17
C ASP A 242 4.38 -5.76 -3.86
N VAL A 243 5.66 -6.10 -3.87
CA VAL A 243 6.43 -6.42 -2.66
C VAL A 243 7.67 -5.54 -2.63
N ASN A 244 7.75 -4.68 -1.63
CA ASN A 244 8.94 -3.90 -1.31
C ASN A 244 9.50 -4.38 0.03
N ILE A 245 10.72 -4.90 -0.04
CA ILE A 245 11.41 -5.55 1.07
C ILE A 245 12.59 -4.71 1.51
N ASN A 246 12.66 -4.43 2.81
CA ASN A 246 13.82 -3.82 3.44
C ASN A 246 14.57 -4.85 4.29
N TRP A 247 15.57 -5.53 3.70
CA TRP A 247 16.35 -6.54 4.41
C TRP A 247 17.35 -5.95 5.43
N LYS A 248 17.41 -6.59 6.60
CA LYS A 248 18.57 -6.59 7.51
C LYS A 248 19.14 -8.01 7.54
N LEU A 249 20.39 -8.18 7.09
CA LEU A 249 21.09 -9.47 7.02
C LEU A 249 21.31 -10.09 8.40
N HIS A 250 20.39 -10.93 8.87
CA HIS A 250 20.62 -11.84 10.00
C HIS A 250 19.91 -13.19 9.74
N GLY A 251 20.66 -14.25 9.41
CA GLY A 251 20.21 -15.66 9.43
C GLY A 251 19.91 -16.35 8.08
N GLU A 252 19.56 -17.65 8.16
CA GLU A 252 19.16 -18.51 7.02
C GLU A 252 17.76 -18.18 6.50
N PHE A 253 17.66 -17.88 5.21
CA PHE A 253 16.45 -17.36 4.58
C PHE A 253 15.85 -18.41 3.64
N SER A 254 14.54 -18.71 3.72
CA SER A 254 13.87 -19.58 2.74
C SER A 254 12.68 -18.89 2.07
N TRP A 255 12.75 -18.78 0.74
CA TRP A 255 11.61 -18.39 -0.11
C TRP A 255 10.71 -19.58 -0.49
N GLN A 256 11.05 -20.81 -0.07
CA GLN A 256 10.49 -22.02 -0.68
C GLN A 256 8.96 -22.02 -0.79
N THR A 257 8.25 -21.79 0.32
CA THR A 257 6.78 -21.75 0.33
C THR A 257 6.20 -20.67 -0.60
N PHE A 258 6.83 -19.49 -0.62
CA PHE A 258 6.42 -18.41 -1.53
C PHE A 258 6.72 -18.75 -2.98
N THR A 259 7.86 -19.40 -3.27
CA THR A 259 8.19 -19.83 -4.63
C THR A 259 7.27 -20.92 -5.16
N GLU A 260 6.91 -21.89 -4.32
CA GLU A 260 5.94 -22.94 -4.67
C GLU A 260 4.57 -22.32 -4.98
N ALA A 261 4.12 -21.38 -4.15
CA ALA A 261 2.86 -20.67 -4.38
C ALA A 261 2.91 -19.77 -5.62
N LEU A 262 4.03 -19.11 -5.91
CA LEU A 262 4.23 -18.35 -7.14
C LEU A 262 4.13 -19.24 -8.38
N GLN A 263 4.78 -20.42 -8.35
CA GLN A 263 4.69 -21.40 -9.44
C GLN A 263 3.25 -21.89 -9.67
N GLY A 264 2.49 -22.04 -8.59
CA GLY A 264 1.07 -22.42 -8.63
C GLY A 264 0.10 -21.30 -9.00
N SER A 265 0.55 -20.04 -9.08
CA SER A 265 -0.33 -18.91 -9.35
C SER A 265 -0.79 -18.90 -10.81
N ARG A 266 -2.12 -18.90 -11.01
CA ARG A 266 -2.75 -18.99 -12.33
C ARG A 266 -3.42 -17.72 -12.81
N GLN A 267 -3.41 -16.66 -12.01
CA GLN A 267 -4.11 -15.41 -12.34
C GLN A 267 -3.29 -14.15 -12.02
N LEU A 268 -2.07 -14.30 -11.50
CA LEU A 268 -1.19 -13.16 -11.26
C LEU A 268 -0.75 -12.57 -12.61
N GLU A 269 -1.15 -11.34 -12.87
CA GLU A 269 -0.82 -10.60 -14.08
C GLU A 269 0.28 -9.57 -13.85
N THR A 270 0.38 -9.01 -12.64
CA THR A 270 1.40 -8.02 -12.29
C THR A 270 2.20 -8.46 -11.08
N LEU A 271 3.51 -8.52 -11.23
CA LEU A 271 4.44 -8.77 -10.15
C LEU A 271 5.48 -7.65 -10.08
N SER A 272 5.50 -6.94 -8.96
CA SER A 272 6.55 -5.98 -8.62
C SER A 272 7.31 -6.48 -7.42
N LEU A 273 8.61 -6.71 -7.58
CA LEU A 273 9.51 -7.09 -6.50
C LEU A 273 10.63 -6.07 -6.42
N GLU A 274 10.64 -5.34 -5.31
CA GLU A 274 11.61 -4.30 -5.01
C GLU A 274 12.37 -4.65 -3.72
N LEU A 275 13.69 -4.65 -3.81
CA LEU A 275 14.55 -5.15 -2.75
C LEU A 275 15.56 -4.07 -2.35
N TRP A 276 15.47 -3.61 -1.10
CA TRP A 276 16.25 -2.50 -0.55
C TRP A 276 17.12 -2.93 0.61
N SER A 277 18.43 -2.61 0.60
CA SER A 277 19.29 -2.68 1.80
C SER A 277 19.44 -1.34 2.49
N ARG A 278 18.91 -1.22 3.72
CA ARG A 278 19.15 -0.01 4.54
C ARG A 278 20.64 0.23 4.82
N LYS A 279 21.45 -0.83 5.00
CA LYS A 279 22.90 -0.69 5.25
C LYS A 279 23.69 -0.16 4.04
N CYS A 280 23.14 -0.23 2.83
CA CYS A 280 23.83 0.27 1.62
C CYS A 280 23.72 1.79 1.43
N GLN A 281 22.78 2.46 2.10
CA GLN A 281 22.57 3.89 1.93
C GLN A 281 23.36 4.74 2.94
N GLU A 282 23.56 4.21 4.14
CA GLU A 282 24.17 4.94 5.27
C GLU A 282 25.69 4.71 5.41
N SER A 283 26.28 3.80 4.62
CA SER A 283 27.68 3.45 4.79
C SER A 283 28.34 3.15 3.44
N HIS A 284 29.42 3.87 3.10
CA HIS A 284 30.36 3.53 2.02
C HIS A 284 31.07 2.18 2.25
N TYR A 285 30.56 1.33 3.14
CA TYR A 285 31.08 0.01 3.41
C TYR A 285 30.57 -0.95 2.35
N THR A 286 31.54 -1.53 1.65
CA THR A 286 31.40 -2.78 0.91
C THR A 286 30.52 -3.76 1.69
N LEU A 287 29.36 -4.10 1.11
CA LEU A 287 28.55 -5.24 1.55
C LEU A 287 29.49 -6.45 1.67
N SER A 288 29.84 -6.83 2.89
CA SER A 288 30.80 -7.92 3.11
C SER A 288 30.19 -9.28 2.82
N ARG A 289 28.86 -9.36 2.57
CA ARG A 289 28.18 -10.59 2.14
C ARG A 289 27.02 -10.28 1.16
N PRO A 290 27.14 -10.61 -0.13
CA PRO A 290 25.97 -10.67 -1.01
C PRO A 290 24.94 -11.67 -0.43
N VAL A 291 23.64 -11.44 -0.67
CA VAL A 291 22.64 -12.48 -0.40
C VAL A 291 23.05 -13.74 -1.16
N PRO A 292 23.05 -14.92 -0.53
CA PRO A 292 23.41 -16.13 -1.22
C PRO A 292 22.49 -16.43 -2.42
N LEU A 293 23.08 -16.82 -3.55
CA LEU A 293 22.38 -17.10 -4.80
C LEU A 293 21.33 -18.23 -4.70
N TRP A 294 21.51 -19.15 -3.75
CA TRP A 294 20.55 -20.23 -3.48
C TRP A 294 19.19 -19.70 -2.97
N VAL A 295 19.16 -18.47 -2.43
CA VAL A 295 17.92 -17.79 -2.06
C VAL A 295 17.19 -17.26 -3.31
N TRP A 296 17.94 -16.71 -4.28
CA TRP A 296 17.37 -16.02 -5.43
C TRP A 296 16.98 -16.91 -6.60
N ASN A 297 17.79 -17.92 -6.89
CA ASN A 297 17.57 -18.77 -8.06
C ASN A 297 16.19 -19.47 -8.07
N PRO A 298 15.71 -20.03 -6.94
CA PRO A 298 14.36 -20.58 -6.87
C PRO A 298 13.28 -19.54 -7.12
N LEU A 299 13.45 -18.32 -6.61
CA LEU A 299 12.51 -17.22 -6.80
C LEU A 299 12.44 -16.81 -8.27
N TYR A 300 13.58 -16.60 -8.92
CA TYR A 300 13.61 -16.29 -10.35
C TYR A 300 13.00 -17.42 -11.19
N ALA A 301 13.35 -18.68 -10.90
CA ALA A 301 12.75 -19.83 -11.56
C ALA A 301 11.22 -19.88 -11.39
N ALA A 302 10.71 -19.52 -10.21
CA ALA A 302 9.28 -19.44 -9.92
C ALA A 302 8.59 -18.31 -10.71
N ILE A 303 9.19 -17.12 -10.77
CA ILE A 303 8.69 -15.99 -11.57
C ILE A 303 8.60 -16.40 -13.04
N GLY A 304 9.65 -17.04 -13.56
CA GLY A 304 9.67 -17.60 -14.90
C GLY A 304 8.64 -18.72 -15.13
N SER A 305 7.93 -19.18 -14.11
CA SER A 305 6.90 -20.22 -14.18
C SER A 305 5.47 -19.67 -14.24
N ILE A 306 5.23 -18.39 -13.94
CA ILE A 306 3.90 -17.75 -13.89
C ILE A 306 3.26 -17.52 -15.29
N PRO A 307 2.26 -18.28 -15.72
CA PRO A 307 1.79 -18.29 -17.11
C PRO A 307 0.97 -17.06 -17.53
N THR A 308 0.46 -16.28 -16.58
CA THR A 308 -0.44 -15.14 -16.81
C THR A 308 0.26 -13.78 -16.73
N LEU A 309 1.57 -13.75 -16.50
CA LEU A 309 2.29 -12.52 -16.19
C LEU A 309 2.32 -11.57 -17.40
N LYS A 310 1.78 -10.36 -17.23
CA LYS A 310 1.77 -9.24 -18.19
C LYS A 310 2.74 -8.13 -17.80
N THR A 311 2.91 -7.89 -16.51
CA THR A 311 3.84 -6.86 -16.00
C THR A 311 4.81 -7.47 -15.00
N LEU A 312 6.10 -7.30 -15.27
CA LEU A 312 7.18 -7.71 -14.39
C LEU A 312 8.05 -6.50 -14.05
N TYR A 313 8.07 -6.12 -12.79
CA TYR A 313 8.99 -5.14 -12.24
C TYR A 313 9.92 -5.82 -11.25
N LEU A 314 11.22 -5.78 -11.53
CA LEU A 314 12.26 -6.24 -10.63
C LEU A 314 13.20 -5.08 -10.37
N ALA A 315 13.35 -4.70 -9.10
CA ALA A 315 14.30 -3.68 -8.69
C ALA A 315 15.15 -4.14 -7.50
N ARG A 316 16.44 -3.81 -7.55
CA ARG A 316 17.42 -4.04 -6.48
C ARG A 316 18.26 -2.79 -6.25
N VAL A 317 18.23 -2.26 -5.03
CA VAL A 317 19.07 -1.12 -4.63
C VAL A 317 20.42 -1.63 -4.10
N LEU A 318 21.33 -1.87 -5.04
CA LEU A 318 22.81 -1.92 -5.00
C LEU A 318 23.57 -2.88 -4.04
N GLY A 319 24.69 -3.37 -4.60
CA GLY A 319 25.87 -3.89 -3.93
C GLY A 319 26.17 -5.37 -4.20
N MET A 320 27.29 -5.61 -4.87
CA MET A 320 27.84 -6.87 -5.37
C MET A 320 27.17 -7.44 -6.63
N ALA A 321 27.94 -7.31 -7.70
CA ALA A 321 27.80 -7.95 -8.98
C ALA A 321 28.46 -9.33 -8.93
N ASP A 322 27.67 -10.38 -8.81
CA ASP A 322 28.11 -11.75 -9.08
C ASP A 322 27.49 -12.23 -10.40
N SER A 323 28.34 -12.70 -11.32
CA SER A 323 27.98 -13.18 -12.66
C SER A 323 26.89 -14.25 -12.64
N VAL A 324 26.84 -15.06 -11.57
CA VAL A 324 25.89 -16.15 -11.41
C VAL A 324 24.46 -15.65 -11.17
N GLY A 325 24.28 -14.57 -10.40
CA GLY A 325 22.96 -13.95 -10.21
C GLY A 325 22.42 -13.35 -11.50
N GLY A 326 23.33 -12.81 -12.32
CA GLY A 326 23.03 -12.32 -13.67
C GLY A 326 22.52 -13.40 -14.61
N ILE A 327 23.10 -14.61 -14.57
CA ILE A 327 22.63 -15.73 -15.39
C ILE A 327 21.20 -16.14 -15.03
N ALA A 328 20.87 -16.22 -13.73
CA ALA A 328 19.56 -16.67 -13.29
C ALA A 328 18.43 -15.67 -13.65
N ILE A 329 18.69 -14.36 -13.47
CA ILE A 329 17.71 -13.34 -13.89
C ILE A 329 17.57 -13.29 -15.40
N THR A 330 18.67 -13.40 -16.16
CA THR A 330 18.63 -13.46 -17.63
C THR A 330 17.77 -14.63 -18.10
N LYS A 331 18.03 -15.85 -17.61
CA LYS A 331 17.22 -17.04 -17.94
C LYS A 331 15.74 -16.85 -17.63
N THR A 332 15.44 -16.19 -16.52
CA THR A 332 14.07 -15.92 -16.09
C THR A 332 13.38 -14.93 -17.00
N VAL A 333 14.03 -13.80 -17.30
CA VAL A 333 13.50 -12.77 -18.21
C VAL A 333 13.28 -13.37 -19.60
N VAL A 334 14.25 -14.11 -20.14
CA VAL A 334 14.12 -14.82 -21.42
C VAL A 334 12.93 -15.78 -21.41
N LYS A 335 12.75 -16.57 -20.35
CA LYS A 335 11.63 -17.49 -20.21
C LYS A 335 10.28 -16.76 -20.18
N VAL A 336 10.18 -15.63 -19.49
CA VAL A 336 8.97 -14.81 -19.43
C VAL A 336 8.69 -14.16 -20.79
N LEU A 337 9.70 -13.62 -21.44
CA LEU A 337 9.58 -13.01 -22.77
C LEU A 337 9.16 -14.03 -23.83
N GLY A 338 9.74 -15.23 -23.82
CA GLY A 338 9.44 -16.31 -24.76
C GLY A 338 8.02 -16.87 -24.66
N ARG A 339 7.29 -16.58 -23.57
CA ARG A 339 5.85 -16.90 -23.45
C ARG A 339 4.95 -15.94 -24.23
N ASN A 340 5.52 -14.82 -24.67
CA ASN A 340 4.83 -13.86 -25.50
C ASN A 340 3.48 -13.38 -24.91
N ARG A 341 3.51 -12.97 -23.64
CA ARG A 341 2.37 -12.35 -22.93
C ARG A 341 2.75 -11.10 -22.16
N LEU A 342 4.04 -10.87 -21.97
CA LEU A 342 4.55 -9.75 -21.21
C LEU A 342 4.32 -8.45 -22.00
N GLU A 343 3.68 -7.48 -21.37
CA GLU A 343 3.39 -6.14 -21.91
C GLU A 343 4.39 -5.11 -21.37
N SER A 344 4.86 -5.30 -20.14
CA SER A 344 5.80 -4.40 -19.47
C SER A 344 6.88 -5.14 -18.70
N LEU A 345 8.13 -4.78 -18.95
CA LEU A 345 9.32 -5.26 -18.24
C LEU A 345 10.08 -4.09 -17.64
N THR A 346 10.40 -4.17 -16.35
CA THR A 346 11.31 -3.24 -15.69
C THR A 346 12.36 -3.99 -14.91
N LEU A 347 13.63 -3.69 -15.17
CA LEU A 347 14.79 -4.24 -14.51
C LEU A 347 15.65 -3.10 -13.98
N ASN A 348 15.71 -2.93 -12.67
CA ASN A 348 16.49 -1.87 -12.03
C ASN A 348 17.56 -2.45 -11.12
N GLY A 349 18.83 -2.12 -11.37
CA GLY A 349 19.95 -2.52 -10.51
C GLY A 349 20.34 -3.99 -10.61
N PHE A 350 20.01 -4.66 -11.72
CA PHE A 350 20.44 -6.02 -12.04
C PHE A 350 21.41 -6.06 -13.22
N ARG A 351 22.48 -6.83 -13.11
CA ARG A 351 23.33 -7.20 -14.24
C ARG A 351 22.71 -8.39 -14.96
N ALA A 352 21.86 -8.13 -15.95
CA ALA A 352 21.41 -9.16 -16.88
C ALA A 352 22.27 -9.14 -18.15
N ASP A 353 22.41 -10.29 -18.80
CA ASP A 353 23.01 -10.38 -20.13
C ASP A 353 21.99 -9.83 -21.14
N LEU A 354 22.24 -8.60 -21.58
CA LEU A 354 21.32 -7.84 -22.41
C LEU A 354 21.26 -8.40 -23.82
N ASP A 355 22.37 -8.93 -24.35
CA ASP A 355 22.43 -9.53 -25.68
C ASP A 355 21.43 -10.68 -25.78
N ILE A 356 21.43 -11.57 -24.78
CA ILE A 356 20.49 -12.69 -24.71
C ILE A 356 19.04 -12.19 -24.56
N ILE A 357 18.81 -11.17 -23.73
CA ILE A 357 17.47 -10.59 -23.56
C ILE A 357 16.97 -10.00 -24.88
N PHE A 358 17.80 -9.26 -25.62
CA PHE A 358 17.43 -8.66 -26.90
C PHE A 358 17.15 -9.72 -27.98
N VAL A 359 17.86 -10.84 -27.98
CA VAL A 359 17.50 -11.99 -28.83
C VAL A 359 16.09 -12.50 -28.49
N ALA A 360 15.75 -12.61 -27.20
CA ALA A 360 14.42 -13.06 -26.77
C ALA A 360 13.31 -12.05 -27.09
N LEU A 361 13.61 -10.74 -27.14
CA LEU A 361 12.63 -9.71 -27.52
C LEU A 361 12.07 -9.89 -28.92
N LYS A 362 12.80 -10.53 -29.84
CA LYS A 362 12.32 -10.85 -31.20
C LYS A 362 11.04 -11.68 -31.19
N GLN A 363 10.85 -12.49 -30.15
CA GLN A 363 9.71 -13.38 -30.02
C GLN A 363 8.54 -12.73 -29.24
N SER A 364 8.74 -11.52 -28.73
CA SER A 364 7.79 -10.83 -27.88
C SER A 364 6.97 -9.81 -28.68
N VAL A 365 5.76 -10.20 -29.07
CA VAL A 365 4.83 -9.39 -29.88
C VAL A 365 3.85 -8.58 -29.03
N HIS A 366 3.73 -8.89 -27.73
CA HIS A 366 2.86 -8.16 -26.81
C HIS A 366 3.61 -7.10 -25.99
N LEU A 367 4.94 -7.12 -25.99
CA LEU A 367 5.74 -6.23 -25.16
C LEU A 367 5.72 -4.81 -25.72
N GLN A 368 5.35 -3.87 -24.86
CA GLN A 368 5.20 -2.46 -25.19
C GLN A 368 6.18 -1.58 -24.42
N HIS A 369 6.54 -1.98 -23.21
CA HIS A 369 7.34 -1.16 -22.30
C HIS A 369 8.55 -1.92 -21.76
N ILE A 370 9.73 -1.33 -21.93
CA ILE A 370 10.98 -1.81 -21.33
C ILE A 370 11.63 -0.65 -20.57
N ASP A 371 11.99 -0.89 -19.31
CA ASP A 371 12.78 0.05 -18.52
C ASP A 371 13.95 -0.71 -17.87
N ILE A 372 15.17 -0.45 -18.32
CA ILE A 372 16.39 -1.10 -17.82
C ILE A 372 17.29 -0.03 -17.21
N LYS A 373 17.38 0.01 -15.88
CA LYS A 373 18.17 1.01 -15.16
C LYS A 373 19.49 0.44 -14.67
N GLY A 374 20.58 1.12 -14.99
CA GLY A 374 21.88 0.95 -14.36
C GLY A 374 22.83 -0.07 -14.99
N CYS A 375 22.54 -0.61 -16.17
CA CYS A 375 23.38 -1.64 -16.83
C CYS A 375 23.45 -1.53 -18.37
N VAL A 376 22.98 -0.44 -18.98
CA VAL A 376 22.93 -0.32 -20.46
C VAL A 376 24.14 0.46 -20.98
N GLU A 377 25.19 -0.26 -21.38
CA GLU A 377 26.33 0.32 -22.12
C GLU A 377 25.93 0.89 -23.50
N GLN A 378 26.79 1.74 -24.08
CA GLN A 378 26.53 2.38 -25.38
C GLN A 378 26.35 1.37 -26.52
N ASN A 379 27.11 0.27 -26.53
CA ASN A 379 26.97 -0.79 -27.54
C ASN A 379 25.58 -1.44 -27.47
N HIS A 380 25.09 -1.76 -26.26
CA HIS A 380 23.73 -2.28 -26.06
C HIS A 380 22.66 -1.29 -26.55
N ARG A 381 22.87 0.03 -26.42
CA ARG A 381 21.93 1.02 -26.98
C ARG A 381 21.84 0.94 -28.50
N GLN A 382 22.97 0.70 -29.18
CA GLN A 382 22.98 0.52 -30.62
C GLN A 382 22.24 -0.76 -31.04
N GLU A 383 22.38 -1.83 -30.26
CA GLU A 383 21.64 -3.07 -30.49
C GLU A 383 20.13 -2.91 -30.26
N ILE A 384 19.74 -2.22 -29.18
CA ILE A 384 18.33 -1.84 -28.95
C ILE A 384 17.79 -1.08 -30.15
N LEU A 385 18.53 -0.06 -30.61
CA LEU A 385 18.13 0.74 -31.76
C LEU A 385 17.94 -0.14 -33.00
N ASN A 386 18.90 -1.00 -33.31
CA ASN A 386 18.81 -1.93 -34.44
C ASN A 386 17.57 -2.83 -34.32
N HIS A 387 17.29 -3.34 -33.13
CA HIS A 387 16.16 -4.22 -32.85
C HIS A 387 14.80 -3.51 -32.99
N VAL A 388 14.62 -2.34 -32.36
CA VAL A 388 13.37 -1.56 -32.47
C VAL A 388 13.18 -1.09 -33.92
N LYS A 389 14.26 -0.69 -34.60
CA LYS A 389 14.20 -0.26 -35.99
C LYS A 389 13.79 -1.40 -36.92
N ALA A 390 14.38 -2.59 -36.79
CA ALA A 390 14.20 -3.67 -37.77
C ALA A 390 13.10 -4.67 -37.39
N GLU A 391 12.94 -5.02 -36.12
CA GLU A 391 12.30 -6.28 -35.74
C GLU A 391 11.10 -6.12 -34.81
N ASN A 392 11.09 -5.12 -33.92
CA ASN A 392 10.06 -5.01 -32.89
C ASN A 392 9.23 -3.72 -33.02
N ALA A 393 8.07 -3.85 -33.67
CA ALA A 393 7.13 -2.75 -33.89
C ALA A 393 6.15 -2.52 -32.73
N THR A 394 6.19 -3.33 -31.67
CA THR A 394 5.25 -3.24 -30.54
C THR A 394 5.81 -2.41 -29.40
N LEU A 395 7.14 -2.29 -29.30
CA LEU A 395 7.80 -1.46 -28.29
C LEU A 395 7.50 0.03 -28.47
N THR A 396 6.67 0.58 -27.59
CA THR A 396 6.26 1.99 -27.59
C THR A 396 7.06 2.85 -26.61
N ARG A 397 7.83 2.22 -25.72
CA ARG A 397 8.67 2.93 -24.74
C ARG A 397 9.86 2.08 -24.32
N ILE A 398 11.05 2.67 -24.41
CA ILE A 398 12.28 2.12 -23.83
C ILE A 398 12.93 3.20 -22.97
N ARG A 399 13.32 2.85 -21.74
CA ARG A 399 14.15 3.69 -20.87
C ARG A 399 15.41 2.92 -20.49
N GLY A 400 16.54 3.60 -20.57
CA GLY A 400 17.86 3.02 -20.35
C GLY A 400 18.76 4.03 -19.65
N ASP A 401 18.60 4.21 -18.34
CA ASP A 401 19.43 5.17 -17.59
C ASP A 401 20.82 4.56 -17.33
N LEU A 402 21.86 5.24 -17.82
CA LEU A 402 23.25 4.95 -17.47
C LEU A 402 23.49 5.40 -16.02
N LEU A 403 23.45 4.47 -15.07
CA LEU A 403 24.20 4.66 -13.83
C LEU A 403 25.67 4.42 -14.17
N GLY A 404 26.36 5.47 -14.61
CA GLY A 404 27.81 5.42 -14.72
C GLY A 404 28.39 5.10 -13.33
N PRO A 405 29.43 4.25 -13.23
CA PRO A 405 30.09 3.94 -11.95
C PRO A 405 30.63 5.19 -11.21
N THR A 406 30.69 6.34 -11.89
CA THR A 406 31.17 7.64 -11.39
C THR A 406 30.11 8.57 -10.79
N LYS A 407 28.80 8.31 -10.93
CA LYS A 407 27.76 9.24 -10.40
C LYS A 407 27.52 9.12 -8.88
N LEU A 408 28.20 8.21 -8.17
CA LEU A 408 28.10 8.06 -6.71
C LEU A 408 29.16 8.84 -5.89
N THR A 409 30.17 9.44 -6.53
CA THR A 409 31.31 10.05 -5.81
C THR A 409 31.71 11.47 -6.20
N GLN A 410 31.05 12.13 -7.17
CA GLN A 410 31.42 13.52 -7.53
C GLN A 410 30.18 14.40 -7.79
N LEU A 411 29.53 14.82 -6.71
CA LEU A 411 28.70 16.02 -6.70
C LEU A 411 29.57 17.20 -6.24
N ALA A 412 30.39 17.73 -7.14
CA ALA A 412 30.95 19.06 -6.96
C ALA A 412 29.89 20.08 -7.45
N PRO A 413 29.52 21.09 -6.64
CA PRO A 413 28.56 22.10 -7.05
C PRO A 413 29.20 23.04 -8.08
N GLY A 414 28.52 23.29 -9.20
CA GLY A 414 28.87 24.39 -10.13
C GLY A 414 29.27 24.01 -11.55
N VAL A 415 29.08 22.77 -12.01
CA VAL A 415 29.23 22.45 -13.44
C VAL A 415 27.87 22.23 -14.07
N ASP A 416 27.36 23.25 -14.76
CA ASP A 416 26.29 23.10 -15.76
C ASP A 416 26.82 22.23 -16.90
N ARG A 417 26.73 20.91 -16.74
CA ARG A 417 26.94 19.98 -17.84
C ARG A 417 25.62 19.82 -18.55
N MET A 418 25.46 20.52 -19.68
CA MET A 418 24.61 20.04 -20.77
C MET A 418 25.03 18.59 -21.05
N GLU A 419 24.21 17.60 -20.68
CA GLU A 419 24.46 16.22 -21.10
C GLU A 419 24.49 16.21 -22.65
N PRO A 420 25.51 15.61 -23.28
CA PRO A 420 25.53 15.50 -24.73
C PRO A 420 24.24 14.80 -25.18
N ILE A 421 23.61 15.35 -26.23
CA ILE A 421 22.40 14.77 -26.81
C ILE A 421 22.73 13.33 -27.22
N ASP A 422 22.15 12.36 -26.52
CA ASP A 422 22.31 10.95 -26.84
C ASP A 422 21.55 10.65 -28.14
N GLU A 423 22.23 10.79 -29.28
CA GLU A 423 21.66 10.59 -30.61
C GLU A 423 20.98 9.22 -30.75
N VAL A 424 21.57 8.17 -30.17
CA VAL A 424 21.01 6.81 -30.19
C VAL A 424 19.71 6.77 -29.38
N GLY A 425 19.70 7.36 -28.19
CA GLY A 425 18.50 7.50 -27.37
C GLY A 425 17.39 8.31 -28.06
N VAL A 426 17.73 9.37 -28.78
CA VAL A 426 16.78 10.15 -29.59
C VAL A 426 16.16 9.27 -30.70
N GLN A 427 16.97 8.47 -31.38
CA GLN A 427 16.49 7.57 -32.43
C GLN A 427 15.61 6.44 -31.88
N ILE A 428 15.97 5.85 -30.74
CA ILE A 428 15.12 4.84 -30.06
C ILE A 428 13.75 5.46 -29.74
N ASN A 429 13.72 6.66 -29.15
CA ASN A 429 12.48 7.36 -28.84
C ASN A 429 11.65 7.68 -30.10
N TYR A 430 12.30 8.01 -31.21
CA TYR A 430 11.65 8.22 -32.49
C TYR A 430 10.94 6.95 -32.99
N TYR A 431 11.63 5.80 -33.05
CA TYR A 431 11.00 4.54 -33.49
C TYR A 431 9.93 4.04 -32.53
N CYS A 432 10.12 4.20 -31.21
CA CYS A 432 9.07 3.94 -30.23
C CYS A 432 7.82 4.82 -30.45
N GLY A 433 8.03 6.09 -30.81
CA GLY A 433 6.96 7.00 -31.21
C GLY A 433 6.21 6.52 -32.46
N LEU A 434 6.92 6.07 -33.48
CA LEU A 434 6.32 5.46 -34.67
C LEU A 434 5.53 4.19 -34.32
N ASN A 435 6.09 3.30 -33.50
CA ASN A 435 5.42 2.08 -33.04
C ASN A 435 4.10 2.39 -32.34
N LYS A 436 4.08 3.41 -31.46
CA LYS A 436 2.84 3.90 -30.81
C LYS A 436 1.79 4.39 -31.81
N LEU A 437 2.23 4.94 -32.94
CA LEU A 437 1.37 5.41 -34.03
C LEU A 437 0.96 4.31 -35.01
N GLY A 438 1.29 3.04 -34.74
CA GLY A 438 0.89 1.91 -35.60
C GLY A 438 1.88 1.60 -36.71
N ARG A 439 3.18 1.87 -36.54
CA ARG A 439 4.24 1.49 -37.51
C ARG A 439 4.18 0.03 -37.97
N GLY A 440 3.84 -0.89 -37.07
CA GLY A 440 3.69 -2.31 -37.44
C GLY A 440 2.63 -2.53 -38.51
N LEU A 441 1.50 -1.81 -38.42
CA LEU A 441 0.49 -1.78 -39.47
C LEU A 441 1.04 -1.08 -40.71
N ALA A 442 1.67 0.09 -40.58
CA ALA A 442 2.23 0.80 -41.72
C ALA A 442 3.22 -0.05 -42.53
N ARG A 443 4.01 -0.92 -41.87
CA ARG A 443 4.98 -1.83 -42.49
C ARG A 443 4.35 -3.04 -43.18
N ASP A 444 3.17 -3.46 -42.74
CA ASP A 444 2.49 -4.62 -43.32
C ASP A 444 2.15 -4.34 -44.80
N ALA A 445 2.59 -5.23 -45.68
CA ALA A 445 2.34 -5.13 -47.12
C ALA A 445 0.83 -5.22 -47.45
N ALA A 446 0.03 -5.84 -46.57
CA ALA A 446 -1.42 -5.93 -46.70
C ALA A 446 -2.16 -4.64 -46.28
N THR A 447 -1.46 -3.65 -45.73
CA THR A 447 -2.09 -2.41 -45.25
C THR A 447 -2.66 -1.61 -46.41
N SER A 448 -3.94 -1.26 -46.29
CA SER A 448 -4.62 -0.42 -47.28
C SER A 448 -4.21 1.04 -47.17
N ALA A 449 -4.38 1.78 -48.27
CA ALA A 449 -4.18 3.23 -48.27
C ALA A 449 -5.06 3.95 -47.23
N GLU A 450 -6.29 3.46 -47.00
CA GLU A 450 -7.21 4.02 -46.02
C GLU A 450 -6.67 3.88 -44.59
N VAL A 451 -6.17 2.69 -44.23
CA VAL A 451 -5.56 2.46 -42.91
C VAL A 451 -4.34 3.35 -42.74
N LEU A 452 -3.45 3.42 -43.73
CA LEU A 452 -2.27 4.30 -43.68
C LEU A 452 -2.66 5.77 -43.50
N VAL A 453 -3.64 6.28 -44.26
CA VAL A 453 -4.16 7.65 -44.11
C VAL A 453 -4.72 7.89 -42.70
N GLY A 454 -5.37 6.89 -42.12
CA GLY A 454 -5.80 6.93 -40.71
C GLY A 454 -4.63 7.15 -39.74
N LEU A 455 -3.53 6.40 -39.89
CA LEU A 455 -2.33 6.56 -39.06
C LEU A 455 -1.67 7.93 -39.25
N LEU A 456 -1.61 8.43 -40.50
CA LEU A 456 -1.07 9.76 -40.80
C LEU A 456 -1.91 10.88 -40.18
N LYS A 457 -3.25 10.77 -40.21
CA LYS A 457 -4.14 11.71 -39.52
C LYS A 457 -3.87 11.70 -38.02
N GLU A 458 -3.72 10.53 -37.41
CA GLU A 458 -3.38 10.41 -35.99
C GLU A 458 -2.04 11.07 -35.65
N ALA A 459 -1.00 10.83 -36.46
CA ALA A 459 0.31 11.46 -36.29
C ALA A 459 0.27 13.00 -36.34
N MET A 460 -0.75 13.55 -37.02
CA MET A 460 -0.96 14.99 -37.22
C MET A 460 -1.93 15.63 -36.21
N ARG A 461 -2.60 14.85 -35.35
CA ARG A 461 -3.56 15.35 -34.34
C ARG A 461 -2.88 16.24 -33.28
N GLY A 462 -3.69 17.07 -32.62
CA GLY A 462 -3.28 17.99 -31.54
C GLY A 462 -2.65 19.31 -32.02
N ASP A 463 -2.33 20.19 -31.08
CA ASP A 463 -1.89 21.56 -31.37
C ASP A 463 -0.58 21.63 -32.18
N TRP A 464 -0.53 22.59 -33.10
CA TRP A 464 0.60 22.91 -33.96
C TRP A 464 1.30 24.15 -33.44
N ASN A 465 2.16 23.97 -32.45
CA ASN A 465 3.14 24.99 -32.09
C ASN A 465 4.47 24.72 -32.82
N ALA A 466 5.23 25.78 -33.08
CA ALA A 466 6.46 25.72 -33.87
C ALA A 466 7.50 24.72 -33.33
N SER A 467 7.49 24.45 -32.03
CA SER A 467 8.42 23.51 -31.38
C SER A 467 8.08 22.03 -31.60
N TRP A 468 6.84 21.67 -31.98
CA TRP A 468 6.43 20.27 -32.17
C TRP A 468 6.25 19.88 -33.64
N ALA A 469 6.12 20.86 -34.55
CA ALA A 469 5.93 20.61 -35.98
C ALA A 469 7.03 19.71 -36.60
N PRO A 470 8.34 19.90 -36.31
CA PRO A 470 9.38 19.01 -36.86
C PRO A 470 9.23 17.56 -36.43
N LYS A 471 8.82 17.30 -35.18
CA LYS A 471 8.62 15.95 -34.65
C LYS A 471 7.41 15.26 -35.30
N LYS A 472 6.31 15.99 -35.50
CA LYS A 472 5.11 15.46 -36.18
C LYS A 472 5.40 15.15 -37.64
N LEU A 473 6.07 16.05 -38.36
CA LEU A 473 6.50 15.81 -39.74
C LEU A 473 7.44 14.60 -39.83
N GLY A 474 8.39 14.49 -38.89
CA GLY A 474 9.25 13.31 -38.76
C GLY A 474 8.46 12.02 -38.66
N ASN A 475 7.39 11.99 -37.84
CA ASN A 475 6.54 10.81 -37.71
C ASN A 475 5.78 10.47 -39.00
N VAL A 476 5.25 11.48 -39.71
CA VAL A 476 4.56 11.29 -41.00
C VAL A 476 5.50 10.68 -42.03
N PHE A 477 6.69 11.26 -42.22
CA PHE A 477 7.68 10.72 -43.15
C PHE A 477 8.15 9.34 -42.72
N GLY A 478 8.28 9.09 -41.41
CA GLY A 478 8.59 7.78 -40.85
C GLY A 478 7.57 6.72 -41.24
N LEU A 479 6.28 6.98 -41.05
CA LEU A 479 5.21 6.04 -41.41
C LEU A 479 5.14 5.78 -42.92
N LEU A 480 5.27 6.83 -43.74
CA LEU A 480 5.31 6.68 -45.20
C LEU A 480 6.48 5.78 -45.64
N ARG A 481 7.65 5.93 -45.03
CA ARG A 481 8.83 5.12 -45.37
C ARG A 481 8.68 3.62 -45.09
N GLU A 482 7.76 3.20 -44.22
CA GLU A 482 7.59 1.78 -43.90
C GLU A 482 6.89 1.00 -45.03
N ASN A 483 6.11 1.66 -45.89
CA ASN A 483 5.47 1.02 -47.03
C ASN A 483 5.39 1.97 -48.24
N PRO A 484 6.50 2.08 -48.99
CA PRO A 484 6.59 2.98 -50.13
C PRO A 484 5.65 2.62 -51.28
N SER A 485 5.24 1.36 -51.44
CA SER A 485 4.40 0.94 -52.58
C SER A 485 3.00 1.55 -52.57
N ILE A 486 2.52 2.03 -51.42
CA ILE A 486 1.20 2.67 -51.29
C ILE A 486 1.19 4.08 -51.90
N TRP A 487 2.32 4.81 -51.88
CA TRP A 487 2.38 6.22 -52.28
C TRP A 487 3.44 6.53 -53.35
N CYS A 488 4.37 5.62 -53.60
CA CYS A 488 5.17 5.58 -54.82
C CYS A 488 4.39 4.78 -55.86
N LYS A 489 3.75 5.45 -56.81
CA LYS A 489 3.26 4.78 -58.02
C LYS A 489 4.46 4.18 -58.76
N ASN A 490 4.35 2.90 -59.15
CA ASN A 490 5.06 2.42 -60.34
C ASN A 490 4.44 3.06 -61.59
#